data_AF-A0A3L7ZN10-F1
#
_entry.id   AF-A0A3L7ZN10-F1
#
_cell.length_a   1.000
_cell.length_b   1.000
_cell.length_c   1.000
_cell.angle_alpha   90.00
_cell.angle_beta   90.00
_cell.angle_gamma   90.00
#
_symmetry.space_group_name_H-M   'P 1'
#
loop_
_entity.id
_entity.type
_entity.pdbx_description
1 polymer ?
#
loop_
_entity_poly.entity_id
_entity_poly.type
_entity_poly.pdbx_seq_one_letter_code
_entity_poly.pdbx_strand_id
1 'polypeptide(L)'
;MKERIVFFTCIVLTCLFSPLSSQEVDTRSCVSTYTNQTVSSSISVLGCNTLAVQNVTVASNGNLSLSAPAQITINGPFEVKSGGILNIRQSQQMIFTYTYDASGNRTTRQFSAMASSLETVPVDQEED
;
A
#
# COMPACT_ATOMS: atom_id res chain seq x y z
N MET A 1 -10.83 -4.34 -69.44
CA MET A 1 -9.63 -4.45 -68.59
C MET A 1 -9.41 -3.14 -67.85
N LYS A 2 -9.64 -3.13 -66.53
CA LYS A 2 -8.75 -2.52 -65.51
C LYS A 2 -9.51 -2.68 -64.19
N GLU A 3 -9.30 -3.81 -63.53
CA GLU A 3 -9.42 -3.84 -62.08
C GLU A 3 -8.55 -2.71 -61.51
N ARG A 4 -9.00 -2.05 -60.44
CA ARG A 4 -8.19 -1.83 -59.23
C ARG A 4 -8.86 -0.90 -58.23
N ILE A 5 -8.89 -1.41 -56.99
CA ILE A 5 -8.51 -0.70 -55.77
C ILE A 5 -9.50 0.36 -55.29
N VAL A 6 -10.50 -0.08 -54.51
CA VAL A 6 -11.02 0.69 -53.36
C VAL A 6 -11.43 -0.29 -52.24
N PHE A 7 -10.53 -1.18 -51.82
CA PHE A 7 -10.72 -2.00 -50.61
C PHE A 7 -9.71 -1.66 -49.50
N PHE A 8 -8.80 -0.72 -49.75
CA PHE A 8 -7.67 -0.45 -48.86
C PHE A 8 -7.88 0.74 -47.90
N THR A 9 -8.95 1.51 -48.07
CA THR A 9 -9.22 2.69 -47.25
C THR A 9 -10.05 2.43 -46.00
N CYS A 10 -10.72 1.26 -45.88
CA CYS A 10 -11.51 0.93 -44.69
C CYS A 10 -10.72 0.26 -43.55
N ILE A 11 -9.52 -0.27 -43.79
CA ILE A 11 -8.77 -1.02 -42.76
C ILE A 11 -7.96 -0.08 -41.84
N VAL A 12 -7.65 1.14 -42.29
CA VAL A 12 -6.79 2.07 -41.51
C VAL A 12 -7.61 2.94 -40.54
N LEU A 13 -8.94 3.03 -40.70
CA LEU A 13 -9.78 3.89 -39.86
C LEU A 13 -10.23 3.24 -38.54
N THR A 14 -10.01 1.93 -38.36
CA THR A 14 -10.42 1.23 -37.12
C THR A 14 -9.30 1.04 -36.08
N CYS A 15 -8.08 1.52 -36.33
CA CYS A 15 -6.97 1.38 -35.37
C CYS A 15 -6.66 2.66 -34.54
N LEU A 16 -7.32 3.79 -34.83
CA LEU A 16 -7.04 5.08 -34.17
C LEU A 16 -7.78 5.32 -32.85
N PHE A 17 -8.62 4.39 -32.41
CA PHE A 17 -9.11 4.34 -31.04
C PHE A 17 -8.64 3.05 -30.37
N SER A 18 -7.31 2.88 -30.32
CA SER A 18 -6.75 2.08 -29.24
C SER A 18 -6.91 2.93 -27.97
N PRO A 19 -7.71 2.53 -26.96
CA PRO A 19 -7.58 3.15 -25.66
C PRO A 19 -6.13 2.90 -25.23
N LEU A 20 -5.42 4.00 -25.03
CA LEU A 20 -4.05 4.05 -24.55
C LEU A 20 -3.89 3.00 -23.44
N SER A 21 -2.97 2.07 -23.68
CA SER A 21 -2.60 0.99 -22.79
C SER A 21 -2.44 1.51 -21.36
N SER A 22 -3.31 0.98 -20.50
CA SER A 22 -3.01 0.49 -19.15
C SER A 22 -1.90 1.21 -18.40
N GLN A 23 -2.31 2.18 -17.59
CA GLN A 23 -2.06 2.00 -16.17
C GLN A 23 -3.41 1.84 -15.51
N GLU A 24 -3.79 0.60 -15.19
CA GLU A 24 -4.47 0.40 -13.92
C GLU A 24 -3.51 0.91 -12.84
N VAL A 25 -3.52 2.23 -12.60
CA VAL A 25 -3.18 2.73 -11.29
C VAL A 25 -4.19 2.01 -10.41
N ASP A 26 -3.73 1.01 -9.67
CA ASP A 26 -4.51 0.36 -8.63
C ASP A 26 -4.97 1.50 -7.71
N THR A 27 -6.14 2.07 -7.99
CA THR A 27 -6.79 3.07 -7.16
C THR A 27 -7.38 2.34 -5.97
N ARG A 28 -6.57 1.55 -5.25
CA ARG A 28 -6.72 1.46 -3.80
C ARG A 28 -6.35 2.83 -3.28
N SER A 29 -7.28 3.76 -3.45
CA SER A 29 -7.27 5.05 -2.78
C SER A 29 -6.93 4.75 -1.34
N CYS A 30 -5.79 5.25 -0.90
CA CYS A 30 -5.40 5.11 0.47
C CYS A 30 -6.50 5.69 1.38
N VAL A 31 -6.62 5.18 2.61
CA VAL A 31 -7.64 5.62 3.56
C VAL A 31 -6.99 6.19 4.80
N SER A 32 -7.54 7.27 5.35
CA SER A 32 -7.04 7.84 6.61
C SER A 32 -7.67 7.18 7.83
N THR A 33 -8.80 6.48 7.66
CA THR A 33 -9.56 5.84 8.74
C THR A 33 -10.06 4.46 8.32
N TYR A 34 -10.08 3.52 9.27
CA TYR A 34 -10.66 2.18 9.10
C TYR A 34 -11.42 1.80 10.36
N THR A 35 -12.76 1.93 10.31
CA THR A 35 -13.59 1.85 11.53
C THR A 35 -14.83 0.98 11.37
N ASN A 36 -15.28 0.41 12.49
CA ASN A 36 -16.51 -0.39 12.60
C ASN A 36 -16.51 -1.60 11.66
N GLN A 37 -15.41 -2.36 11.64
CA GLN A 37 -15.21 -3.46 10.71
C GLN A 37 -15.16 -4.81 11.42
N THR A 38 -15.75 -5.82 10.78
CA THR A 38 -15.54 -7.22 11.14
C THR A 38 -14.83 -7.91 9.97
N VAL A 39 -13.59 -8.35 10.19
CA VAL A 39 -12.77 -8.98 9.17
C VAL A 39 -12.87 -10.49 9.31
N SER A 40 -13.60 -11.13 8.39
CA SER A 40 -13.81 -12.59 8.34
C SER A 40 -13.10 -13.26 7.16
N SER A 41 -12.28 -12.51 6.43
CA SER A 41 -11.49 -12.96 5.28
C SER A 41 -10.16 -12.18 5.20
N SER A 42 -9.43 -12.31 4.09
CA SER A 42 -8.18 -11.57 3.88
C SER A 42 -8.44 -10.17 3.34
N ILE A 43 -8.07 -9.14 4.11
CA ILE A 43 -8.25 -7.72 3.79
C ILE A 43 -6.90 -7.01 3.91
N SER A 44 -6.60 -6.13 2.94
CA SER A 44 -5.44 -5.24 2.98
C SER A 44 -5.90 -3.79 2.93
N VAL A 45 -5.50 -3.00 3.92
CA VAL A 45 -5.82 -1.58 4.06
C VAL A 45 -4.54 -0.78 3.89
N LEU A 46 -4.52 0.07 2.87
CA LEU A 46 -3.44 1.03 2.63
C LEU A 46 -3.85 2.40 3.19
N GLY A 47 -3.10 2.88 4.15
CA GLY A 47 -3.20 4.19 4.76
C GLY A 47 -2.44 5.23 3.95
N CYS A 48 -2.97 6.46 3.89
CA CYS A 48 -2.38 7.52 3.05
C CYS A 48 -1.03 7.98 3.58
N ASN A 49 -1.04 8.79 4.63
CA ASN A 49 0.16 9.16 5.38
C ASN A 49 0.07 8.50 6.76
N THR A 50 -1.09 8.65 7.40
CA THR A 50 -1.45 7.96 8.63
C THR A 50 -2.73 7.14 8.44
N LEU A 51 -2.94 6.15 9.30
CA LEU A 51 -4.15 5.35 9.35
C LEU A 51 -4.67 5.25 10.78
N ALA A 52 -5.88 5.76 11.02
CA ALA A 52 -6.57 5.61 12.30
C ALA A 52 -7.56 4.43 12.25
N VAL A 53 -7.41 3.48 13.18
CA VAL A 53 -8.22 2.26 13.25
C VAL A 53 -9.04 2.28 14.53
N GLN A 54 -10.34 2.00 14.45
CA GLN A 54 -11.22 2.03 15.63
C GLN A 54 -12.40 1.07 15.48
N ASN A 55 -12.71 0.34 16.55
CA ASN A 55 -13.83 -0.60 16.59
C ASN A 55 -13.72 -1.65 15.48
N VAL A 56 -12.60 -2.38 15.46
CA VAL A 56 -12.33 -3.42 14.48
C VAL A 56 -12.17 -4.76 15.17
N THR A 57 -12.88 -5.77 14.65
CA THR A 57 -12.79 -7.14 15.12
C THR A 57 -12.31 -8.03 13.98
N VAL A 58 -11.21 -8.75 14.18
CA VAL A 58 -10.73 -9.78 13.25
C VAL A 58 -11.26 -11.14 13.74
N ALA A 59 -12.07 -11.81 12.93
CA ALA A 59 -12.62 -13.11 13.24
C ALA A 59 -11.55 -14.21 13.22
N SER A 60 -11.89 -15.41 13.71
CA SER A 60 -10.96 -16.54 13.85
C SER A 60 -10.38 -17.06 12.53
N ASN A 61 -10.97 -16.70 11.38
CA ASN A 61 -10.49 -16.99 10.04
C ASN A 61 -10.14 -15.71 9.24
N GLY A 62 -10.15 -14.56 9.90
CA GLY A 62 -9.82 -13.27 9.29
C GLY A 62 -8.32 -13.03 9.19
N ASN A 63 -7.91 -12.30 8.16
CA ASN A 63 -6.53 -11.83 8.01
C ASN A 63 -6.54 -10.36 7.60
N LEU A 64 -6.20 -9.47 8.52
CA LEU A 64 -6.16 -8.03 8.29
C LEU A 64 -4.70 -7.58 8.13
N SER A 65 -4.35 -6.98 7.00
CA SER A 65 -3.07 -6.32 6.79
C SER A 65 -3.27 -4.81 6.71
N LEU A 66 -2.66 -4.06 7.62
CA LEU A 66 -2.69 -2.60 7.68
C LEU A 66 -1.33 -2.07 7.24
N SER A 67 -1.32 -1.08 6.34
CA SER A 67 -0.09 -0.40 5.91
C SER A 67 -0.26 1.11 5.98
N ALA A 68 0.73 1.89 6.40
CA ALA A 68 0.73 3.34 6.24
C ALA A 68 2.17 3.89 6.24
N PRO A 69 2.49 4.95 5.46
CA PRO A 69 3.84 5.53 5.41
C PRO A 69 4.37 6.03 6.75
N ALA A 70 3.62 6.90 7.42
CA ALA A 70 4.11 7.59 8.62
C ALA A 70 3.64 6.91 9.90
N GLN A 71 2.36 6.53 10.03
CA GLN A 71 1.84 6.00 11.30
C GLN A 71 0.55 5.19 11.13
N ILE A 72 0.41 4.13 11.94
CA ILE A 72 -0.88 3.46 12.16
C ILE A 72 -1.23 3.61 13.64
N THR A 73 -2.43 4.10 13.92
CA THR A 73 -2.92 4.37 15.28
C THR A 73 -4.20 3.58 15.52
N ILE A 74 -4.21 2.70 16.52
CA ILE A 74 -5.41 1.97 16.94
C ILE A 74 -6.02 2.70 18.14
N ASN A 75 -7.17 3.32 17.91
CA ASN A 75 -7.90 4.12 18.89
C ASN A 75 -9.19 3.40 19.30
N GLY A 76 -9.24 2.92 20.54
CA GLY A 76 -10.43 2.27 21.09
C GLY A 76 -10.46 0.76 20.86
N PRO A 77 -11.65 0.12 20.98
CA PRO A 77 -11.77 -1.34 20.95
C PRO A 77 -11.20 -1.94 19.67
N PHE A 78 -10.29 -2.90 19.84
CA PHE A 78 -9.71 -3.68 18.76
C PHE A 78 -9.50 -5.11 19.24
N GLU A 79 -10.06 -6.07 18.54
CA GLU A 79 -10.00 -7.48 18.93
C GLU A 79 -9.55 -8.37 17.77
N VAL A 80 -8.65 -9.30 18.06
CA VAL A 80 -8.34 -10.42 17.15
C VAL A 80 -8.75 -11.70 17.85
N LYS A 81 -9.75 -12.39 17.31
CA LYS A 81 -10.19 -13.69 17.83
C LYS A 81 -9.12 -14.74 17.60
N SER A 82 -9.06 -15.75 18.46
CA SER A 82 -8.13 -16.89 18.31
C SER A 82 -8.23 -17.51 16.90
N GLY A 83 -7.10 -17.58 16.19
CA GLY A 83 -7.01 -18.01 14.79
C GLY A 83 -6.96 -16.88 13.76
N GLY A 84 -7.42 -15.67 14.14
CA GLY A 84 -7.32 -14.49 13.29
C GLY A 84 -5.90 -13.95 13.20
N ILE A 85 -5.58 -13.27 12.11
CA ILE A 85 -4.25 -12.73 11.82
C ILE A 85 -4.34 -11.22 11.64
N LEU A 86 -3.43 -10.50 12.30
CA LEU A 86 -3.22 -9.07 12.10
C LEU A 86 -1.77 -8.82 11.68
N ASN A 87 -1.59 -8.19 10.52
CA ASN A 87 -0.32 -7.75 9.98
C ASN A 87 -0.28 -6.22 9.97
N ILE A 88 0.78 -5.61 10.49
CA ILE A 88 0.94 -4.15 10.51
C ILE A 88 2.28 -3.80 9.85
N ARG A 89 2.24 -2.95 8.83
CA ARG A 89 3.41 -2.49 8.08
C ARG A 89 3.47 -0.98 8.07
N GLN A 90 4.46 -0.40 8.71
CA GLN A 90 4.74 1.03 8.59
C GLN A 90 5.75 1.19 7.45
N SER A 91 5.40 1.90 6.38
CA SER A 91 6.20 1.93 5.14
C SER A 91 7.33 2.96 5.13
N GLN A 92 7.70 3.52 6.28
CA GLN A 92 9.04 4.05 6.49
C GLN A 92 9.85 3.00 7.22
N GLN A 93 11.02 2.69 6.67
CA GLN A 93 11.93 1.62 7.06
C GLN A 93 12.46 1.82 8.50
N MET A 94 11.60 1.71 9.49
CA MET A 94 11.88 2.00 10.90
C MET A 94 11.71 0.71 11.70
N ILE A 95 12.83 0.12 12.10
CA ILE A 95 12.87 -1.05 12.97
C ILE A 95 12.89 -0.54 14.42
N PHE A 96 11.89 -0.98 15.19
CA PHE A 96 11.88 -0.83 16.64
C PHE A 96 12.23 -2.18 17.28
N THR A 97 13.35 -2.23 17.99
CA THR A 97 13.75 -3.42 18.77
C THR A 97 13.44 -3.18 20.24
N TYR A 98 12.68 -4.09 20.83
CA TYR A 98 12.32 -4.08 22.25
C TYR A 98 12.92 -5.29 22.95
N THR A 99 13.61 -5.04 24.06
CA THR A 99 14.13 -6.07 24.96
C THR A 99 13.28 -6.12 26.22
N TYR A 100 13.00 -7.33 26.68
CA TYR A 100 12.21 -7.61 27.87
C TYR A 100 13.03 -8.46 28.84
N ASP A 101 12.81 -8.26 30.15
CA ASP A 101 13.34 -9.15 31.17
C ASP A 101 12.46 -10.41 31.33
N ALA A 102 12.91 -11.36 32.19
CA ALA A 102 12.16 -12.59 32.48
C ALA A 102 10.80 -12.36 33.16
N SER A 103 10.57 -11.16 33.69
CA SER A 103 9.33 -10.75 34.34
C SER A 103 8.36 -10.08 33.36
N GLY A 104 8.74 -9.90 32.10
CA GLY A 104 7.94 -9.27 31.06
C GLY A 104 8.00 -7.74 31.06
N ASN A 105 8.89 -7.12 31.82
CA ASN A 105 9.08 -5.67 31.79
C ASN A 105 9.98 -5.26 30.62
N ARG A 106 9.64 -4.15 29.96
CA ARG A 106 10.44 -3.59 28.88
C ARG A 106 11.69 -2.91 29.43
N THR A 107 12.87 -3.40 29.08
CA THR A 107 14.16 -2.86 29.56
C THR A 107 14.82 -1.91 28.56
N THR A 108 14.52 -1.99 27.26
CA THR A 108 15.10 -1.06 26.27
C THR A 108 14.20 -0.87 25.05
N ARG A 109 14.39 0.26 24.36
CA ARG A 109 13.82 0.55 23.03
C ARG A 109 14.94 1.09 22.14
N GLN A 110 15.25 0.37 21.06
CA GLN A 110 16.20 0.82 20.06
C GLN A 110 15.48 1.17 18.75
N PHE A 111 15.98 2.21 18.08
CA PHE A 111 15.47 2.70 16.80
C PHE A 111 16.52 2.48 15.72
N SER A 112 16.09 2.05 14.54
CA SER A 112 16.93 1.99 13.34
C SER A 112 16.12 2.39 12.12
N ALA A 113 16.58 3.42 11.41
CA ALA A 113 16.06 3.79 10.10
C ALA A 113 16.93 3.16 9.00
N MET A 114 16.36 2.48 8.02
CA MET A 114 17.11 2.18 6.81
C MET A 114 17.25 3.48 6.03
N ALA A 115 18.48 3.82 5.63
CA ALA A 115 18.71 4.97 4.79
C ALA A 115 18.05 4.72 3.42
N SER A 116 17.03 5.50 3.10
CA SER A 116 16.57 5.63 1.71
C SER A 116 17.70 6.29 0.94
N SER A 117 18.35 5.55 0.04
CA SER A 117 19.32 6.11 -0.89
C SER A 117 18.61 7.11 -1.80
N LEU A 118 18.74 8.41 -1.51
CA LEU A 118 18.46 9.43 -2.51
C LEU A 118 19.56 9.33 -3.57
N GLU A 119 19.22 8.82 -4.75
CA GLU A 119 20.04 9.01 -5.95
C GLU A 119 20.13 10.53 -6.19
N THR A 120 21.29 11.11 -5.92
CA THR A 120 21.63 12.47 -6.32
C THR A 120 21.60 12.52 -7.85
N VAL A 121 20.59 13.18 -8.42
CA VAL A 121 20.60 13.57 -9.83
C VAL A 121 21.74 14.58 -9.99
N PRO A 122 22.79 14.28 -10.79
CA PRO A 122 23.81 15.28 -11.07
C PRO A 122 23.16 16.46 -11.81
N VAL A 123 23.37 17.66 -11.30
CA VAL A 123 23.02 18.90 -12.00
C VAL A 123 24.05 19.06 -13.11
N ASP A 124 23.65 18.82 -14.35
CA ASP A 124 24.44 19.21 -15.50
C ASP A 124 24.59 20.74 -15.47
N GLN A 125 25.78 21.20 -15.08
CA GLN A 125 26.23 22.55 -15.33
C GLN A 125 26.63 22.62 -16.80
N GLU A 126 25.72 23.13 -17.63
CA GLU A 126 26.06 23.65 -18.94
C GLU A 126 26.72 25.02 -18.70
N GLU A 127 28.06 25.03 -18.63
CA GLU A 127 28.86 26.25 -18.76
C GLU A 127 29.05 26.60 -20.25
N ASP A 128 28.76 27.88 -20.55
CA ASP A 128 29.05 28.72 -21.73
C ASP A 128 28.53 28.35 -23.12
#